data_AF-A0AAW2TUP4-F1
#
_entry.id   AF-A0AAW2TUP4-F1
#
_cell.length_a   1.000
_cell.length_b   1.000
_cell.length_c   1.000
_cell.angle_alpha   90.00
_cell.angle_beta   90.00
_cell.angle_gamma   90.00
#
_symmetry.space_group_name_H-M   'P 1'
#
loop_
_entity.id
_entity.type
_entity.pdbx_description
1 polymer ?
#
loop_
_entity_poly.entity_id
_entity_poly.type
_entity_poly.pdbx_seq_one_letter_code
_entity_poly.pdbx_strand_id
1 'polypeptide(L)'
;MGRYFIDGPKSVTQSRFYQTSEGSLGFWPLTRNITRSNRPTRNPSPPFYGDQQERIGGLTAVVAGGGREPWCTSRFIATSPRFWILFYVYFGDFVSVAPDGKTFKKPRRPYEKERLDAELKLVGEYGLRCKRELWRVQYALSRIRNNARMLLTLDEKDPRRIFEGEALLRRMNRYGLLDESQNKLDYVLALTVENFLERRLQTLVFKAGMAKSIHHARVLIRQRHIRVGRQVVNVPSFMVRVDSQKHIDFSLTSPFGGGRPGRVKRKNQKAAAKKASGGDGDEDDEE
;
A
#
# COMPACT_ATOMS: atom_id res chain seq x y z
N MET A 1 31.19 -37.09 48.55
CA MET A 1 32.19 -36.78 49.60
C MET A 1 33.10 -35.69 49.06
N GLY A 2 33.02 -34.50 49.64
CA GLY A 2 33.70 -33.31 49.15
C GLY A 2 35.17 -33.22 49.53
N ARG A 3 35.83 -32.18 49.00
CA ARG A 3 36.78 -31.32 49.71
C ARG A 3 36.93 -30.00 48.94
N TYR A 4 36.88 -28.95 49.74
CA TYR A 4 37.08 -27.54 49.45
C TYR A 4 38.59 -27.25 49.23
N PHE A 5 38.95 -26.17 48.54
CA PHE A 5 39.56 -24.94 49.10
C PHE A 5 40.26 -24.06 48.01
N ILE A 6 39.74 -22.83 47.86
CA ILE A 6 40.41 -21.51 47.94
C ILE A 6 41.82 -21.33 47.30
N ASP A 7 41.96 -20.41 46.33
CA ASP A 7 42.63 -19.08 46.48
C ASP A 7 42.84 -18.36 45.13
N GLY A 8 42.46 -17.07 45.10
CA GLY A 8 42.91 -16.09 44.09
C GLY A 8 44.37 -15.67 44.34
N PRO A 9 44.95 -14.75 43.54
CA PRO A 9 44.83 -13.34 43.93
C PRO A 9 44.98 -12.25 42.81
N LYS A 10 44.43 -11.05 43.11
CA LYS A 10 45.02 -9.69 43.03
C LYS A 10 45.50 -9.15 41.66
N SER A 11 44.85 -8.15 41.06
CA SER A 11 44.88 -6.68 41.34
C SER A 11 46.07 -5.90 40.74
N VAL A 12 45.78 -4.96 39.82
CA VAL A 12 46.54 -3.73 39.52
C VAL A 12 45.51 -2.70 38.97
N THR A 13 44.91 -1.82 39.80
CA THR A 13 45.25 -0.38 40.01
C THR A 13 45.32 0.44 38.71
N GLN A 14 44.29 1.24 38.40
CA GLN A 14 44.10 2.67 38.71
C GLN A 14 44.73 3.64 37.69
N SER A 15 43.86 4.51 37.12
CA SER A 15 43.92 5.99 37.22
C SER A 15 43.76 6.76 35.90
N ARG A 16 42.67 7.56 35.81
CA ARG A 16 42.59 9.01 35.48
C ARG A 16 41.19 9.31 34.94
N PHE A 17 40.30 9.94 35.72
CA PHE A 17 40.16 11.40 35.85
C PHE A 17 40.13 12.11 34.50
N TYR A 18 38.96 12.60 34.07
CA TYR A 18 38.64 14.03 34.11
C TYR A 18 37.13 14.24 34.19
N GLN A 19 36.78 15.08 35.14
CA GLN A 19 35.47 15.62 35.46
C GLN A 19 35.52 17.06 34.95
N THR A 20 34.55 17.49 34.15
CA THR A 20 34.25 18.92 34.00
C THR A 20 32.76 19.13 34.02
N SER A 21 32.42 20.04 34.91
CA SER A 21 31.15 20.49 35.46
C SER A 21 30.42 21.49 34.56
N GLU A 22 29.10 21.43 34.67
CA GLU A 22 28.15 22.55 34.85
C GLU A 22 27.97 23.62 33.75
N GLY A 23 26.68 23.82 33.42
CA GLY A 23 26.21 24.87 32.52
C GLY A 23 24.68 24.95 32.42
N SER A 24 24.01 25.06 33.57
CA SER A 24 22.85 25.92 33.87
C SER A 24 21.70 26.13 32.85
N LEU A 25 20.52 25.62 33.27
CA LEU A 25 19.22 26.31 33.40
C LEU A 25 18.55 27.01 32.19
N GLY A 26 17.35 26.52 31.87
CA GLY A 26 16.26 27.27 31.24
C GLY A 26 14.92 26.58 31.51
N PHE A 27 14.12 27.12 32.42
CA PHE A 27 12.85 26.58 32.92
C PHE A 27 11.70 27.57 32.63
N TRP A 28 10.51 27.00 32.37
CA TRP A 28 9.13 27.58 32.26
C TRP A 28 8.64 28.20 30.93
N PRO A 29 7.32 28.21 30.61
CA PRO A 29 6.19 27.43 31.19
C PRO A 29 5.15 26.83 30.21
N LEU A 30 4.31 25.97 30.79
CA LEU A 30 2.97 25.52 30.37
C LEU A 30 2.07 26.69 29.90
N THR A 31 1.33 26.61 28.79
CA THR A 31 -0.10 26.24 28.74
C THR A 31 -0.70 26.42 27.33
N ARG A 32 -1.85 25.74 27.11
CA ARG A 32 -2.90 25.89 26.09
C ARG A 32 -2.93 24.92 24.90
N ASN A 33 -3.75 23.88 25.10
CA ASN A 33 -4.61 23.27 24.09
C ASN A 33 -5.31 24.33 23.23
N ILE A 34 -5.41 24.10 21.92
CA ILE A 34 -6.61 24.29 21.08
C ILE A 34 -6.36 23.63 19.71
N THR A 35 -7.20 22.62 19.47
CA THR A 35 -7.64 22.04 18.19
C THR A 35 -7.10 22.63 16.87
N ARG A 36 -6.46 21.80 16.03
CA ARG A 36 -6.47 22.00 14.57
C ARG A 36 -6.74 20.70 13.82
N SER A 37 -7.99 20.61 13.40
CA SER A 37 -8.56 19.91 12.25
C SER A 37 -7.66 19.00 11.42
N ASN A 38 -8.10 17.74 11.34
CA ASN A 38 -7.88 16.83 10.21
C ASN A 38 -8.10 17.58 8.89
N ARG A 39 -7.06 17.76 8.08
CA ARG A 39 -7.21 17.95 6.63
C ARG A 39 -7.18 16.57 5.97
N PRO A 40 -8.22 16.16 5.22
CA PRO A 40 -8.15 14.98 4.39
C PRO A 40 -7.19 15.23 3.22
N THR A 41 -6.25 14.32 3.02
CA THR A 41 -5.37 14.28 1.86
C THR A 41 -6.21 14.10 0.59
N ARG A 42 -6.14 15.05 -0.35
CA ARG A 42 -6.69 14.88 -1.71
C ARG A 42 -6.03 13.66 -2.35
N ASN A 43 -6.82 12.64 -2.66
CA ASN A 43 -6.38 11.55 -3.54
C ASN A 43 -6.26 12.09 -4.98
N PRO A 44 -5.23 11.69 -5.74
CA PRO A 44 -5.14 12.03 -7.16
C PRO A 44 -6.15 11.23 -7.99
N SER A 45 -6.77 11.90 -8.95
CA SER A 45 -7.77 11.39 -9.90
C SER A 45 -7.26 10.18 -10.71
N PRO A 46 -8.15 9.25 -11.13
CA PRO A 46 -7.80 8.19 -12.06
C PRO A 46 -7.53 8.73 -13.48
N PRO A 47 -6.71 8.04 -14.30
CA PRO A 47 -6.35 8.50 -15.63
C PRO A 47 -7.50 8.37 -16.65
N PHE A 48 -7.59 9.38 -17.51
CA PHE A 48 -8.39 9.40 -18.74
C PHE A 48 -8.06 8.18 -19.61
N TYR A 49 -9.08 7.43 -20.03
CA TYR A 49 -9.01 6.52 -21.17
C TYR A 49 -9.11 7.37 -22.44
N GLY A 50 -8.07 7.33 -23.26
CA GLY A 50 -8.12 7.84 -24.63
C GLY A 50 -8.68 6.74 -25.52
N ASP A 51 -9.89 6.94 -26.03
CA ASP A 51 -10.44 6.12 -27.10
C ASP A 51 -9.66 6.40 -28.39
N GLN A 52 -8.99 5.36 -28.89
CA GLN A 52 -8.44 5.29 -30.23
C GLN A 52 -9.58 4.98 -31.19
N GLN A 53 -9.89 5.94 -32.07
CA GLN A 53 -10.86 5.77 -33.12
C GLN A 53 -10.21 5.02 -34.29
N GLU A 54 -10.45 3.72 -34.39
CA GLU A 54 -10.12 2.92 -35.56
C GLU A 54 -11.07 3.27 -36.71
N ARG A 55 -10.47 3.52 -37.89
CA ARG A 55 -11.14 3.71 -39.17
C ARG A 55 -11.72 2.40 -39.65
N ILE A 56 -12.98 2.39 -40.04
CA ILE A 56 -13.49 1.44 -41.03
C ILE A 56 -14.57 2.11 -41.87
N GLY A 57 -14.39 2.02 -43.19
CA GLY A 57 -15.45 1.79 -44.17
C GLY A 57 -16.45 2.91 -44.40
N GLY A 58 -16.39 3.51 -45.60
CA GLY A 58 -17.38 4.48 -46.04
C GLY A 58 -18.73 3.86 -46.35
N LEU A 59 -19.74 4.72 -46.36
CA LEU A 59 -20.93 4.58 -47.20
C LEU A 59 -21.51 5.97 -47.42
N THR A 60 -21.51 6.30 -48.70
CA THR A 60 -22.09 7.46 -49.35
C THR A 60 -23.57 7.61 -49.03
N ALA A 61 -24.00 8.82 -48.66
CA ALA A 61 -25.37 9.27 -48.88
C ALA A 61 -25.34 10.75 -49.29
N VAL A 62 -25.48 10.95 -50.59
CA VAL A 62 -25.83 12.20 -51.26
C VAL A 62 -27.28 12.54 -50.93
N VAL A 63 -27.54 13.75 -50.43
CA VAL A 63 -28.81 14.46 -50.65
C VAL A 63 -28.48 15.94 -50.91
N ALA A 64 -28.76 16.34 -52.16
CA ALA A 64 -28.90 17.72 -52.64
C ALA A 64 -30.02 18.44 -51.84
N GLY A 65 -30.07 19.75 -51.62
CA GLY A 65 -29.72 20.88 -52.46
C GLY A 65 -30.87 21.89 -52.38
N GLY A 66 -30.56 23.18 -52.18
CA GLY A 66 -31.49 24.31 -52.26
C GLY A 66 -32.16 24.69 -50.92
N GLY A 67 -32.20 25.94 -50.45
CA GLY A 67 -31.78 27.21 -51.02
C GLY A 67 -32.49 28.35 -50.25
N ARG A 68 -31.85 29.53 -50.25
CA ARG A 68 -32.29 30.86 -49.79
C ARG A 68 -31.93 31.29 -48.35
N GLU A 69 -30.97 32.22 -48.32
CA GLU A 69 -30.51 33.08 -47.23
C GLU A 69 -31.54 34.21 -46.89
N PRO A 70 -31.20 35.30 -46.16
CA PRO A 70 -30.72 35.45 -44.78
C PRO A 70 -31.57 36.48 -43.97
N TRP A 71 -31.11 36.82 -42.76
CA TRP A 71 -31.55 37.91 -41.84
C TRP A 71 -32.73 37.60 -40.91
N CYS A 72 -32.43 37.34 -39.64
CA CYS A 72 -32.81 38.28 -38.59
C CYS A 72 -32.01 37.99 -37.31
N THR A 73 -31.31 39.02 -36.86
CA THR A 73 -30.74 39.15 -35.53
C THR A 73 -31.81 38.90 -34.46
N SER A 74 -31.60 37.92 -33.59
CA SER A 74 -32.04 38.05 -32.19
C SER A 74 -31.13 37.25 -31.28
N ARG A 75 -30.22 38.02 -30.69
CA ARG A 75 -29.40 37.67 -29.54
C ARG A 75 -30.33 37.54 -28.33
N PHE A 76 -31.01 36.40 -28.17
CA PHE A 76 -31.74 36.10 -26.94
C PHE A 76 -30.77 35.57 -25.89
N ILE A 77 -30.11 36.52 -25.22
CA ILE A 77 -29.36 36.28 -24.00
C ILE A 77 -30.38 35.81 -22.95
N ALA A 78 -30.31 34.53 -22.59
CA ALA A 78 -31.05 33.95 -21.47
C ALA A 78 -30.48 34.47 -20.14
N THR A 79 -30.63 35.76 -19.86
CA THR A 79 -30.46 36.37 -18.54
C THR A 79 -31.81 36.37 -17.83
N SER A 80 -32.20 35.22 -17.31
CA SER A 80 -33.27 35.14 -16.30
C SER A 80 -32.78 34.30 -15.11
N PRO A 81 -32.42 34.95 -13.98
CA PRO A 81 -31.97 34.26 -12.77
C PRO A 81 -33.01 33.31 -12.17
N ARG A 82 -34.29 33.44 -12.56
CA ARG A 82 -35.41 32.70 -11.98
C ARG A 82 -35.55 31.27 -12.50
N PHE A 83 -35.01 30.95 -13.68
CA PHE A 83 -35.04 29.58 -14.22
C PHE A 83 -34.02 28.66 -13.54
N TRP A 84 -32.89 29.23 -13.08
CA TRP A 84 -31.88 28.51 -12.31
C TRP A 84 -32.31 28.23 -10.86
N ILE A 85 -33.16 29.07 -10.27
CA ILE A 85 -33.68 28.86 -8.90
C ILE A 85 -34.60 27.62 -8.86
N LEU A 86 -35.43 27.39 -9.89
CA LEU A 86 -36.29 26.20 -9.95
C LEU A 86 -35.51 24.90 -10.19
N PHE A 87 -34.39 24.94 -10.92
CA PHE A 87 -33.52 23.77 -11.10
C PHE A 87 -32.76 23.42 -9.81
N TYR A 88 -32.31 24.44 -9.06
CA TYR A 88 -31.59 24.26 -7.78
C TYR A 88 -32.50 23.80 -6.63
N VAL A 89 -33.81 24.08 -6.68
CA VAL A 89 -34.78 23.68 -5.65
C VAL A 89 -35.32 22.26 -5.87
N TYR A 90 -35.28 21.73 -7.11
CA TYR A 90 -35.78 20.38 -7.43
C TYR A 90 -34.70 19.30 -7.55
N PHE A 91 -33.46 19.67 -7.87
CA PHE A 91 -32.32 18.74 -7.86
C PHE A 91 -31.54 18.90 -6.55
N GLY A 92 -32.21 18.56 -5.45
CA GLY A 92 -31.60 18.50 -4.13
C GLY A 92 -30.30 17.70 -4.17
N ASP A 93 -29.30 18.21 -3.44
CA ASP A 93 -27.96 17.66 -3.33
C ASP A 93 -27.97 16.13 -3.22
N PHE A 94 -27.65 15.45 -4.33
CA PHE A 94 -27.30 14.04 -4.32
C PHE A 94 -25.95 13.92 -3.61
N VAL A 95 -25.99 13.94 -2.27
CA VAL A 95 -24.83 13.68 -1.44
C VAL A 95 -24.39 12.26 -1.76
N SER A 96 -23.29 12.13 -2.51
CA SER A 96 -22.64 10.85 -2.74
C SER A 96 -22.08 10.36 -1.41
N VAL A 97 -22.90 9.66 -0.63
CA VAL A 97 -22.47 8.98 0.59
C VAL A 97 -21.70 7.73 0.16
N ALA A 98 -20.41 7.89 -0.14
CA ALA A 98 -19.52 6.74 -0.26
C ALA A 98 -19.33 6.16 1.15
N PRO A 99 -19.81 4.94 1.46
CA PRO A 99 -19.70 4.40 2.81
C PRO A 99 -18.23 4.09 3.13
N ASP A 100 -17.67 4.78 4.13
CA ASP A 100 -16.33 4.52 4.62
C ASP A 100 -16.34 3.53 5.81
N GLY A 101 -15.56 2.46 5.68
CA GLY A 101 -15.44 1.41 6.68
C GLY A 101 -14.12 1.46 7.45
N LYS A 102 -14.17 1.21 8.76
CA LYS A 102 -12.95 1.02 9.55
C LYS A 102 -12.27 -0.29 9.16
N THR A 103 -10.97 -0.23 8.89
CA THR A 103 -10.16 -1.38 8.44
C THR A 103 -9.39 -2.08 9.55
N PHE A 104 -9.37 -1.53 10.76
CA PHE A 104 -8.68 -2.10 11.92
C PHE A 104 -9.40 -1.72 13.21
N LYS A 105 -9.17 -2.50 14.27
CA LYS A 105 -9.59 -2.19 15.63
C LYS A 105 -8.36 -2.14 16.53
N LYS A 106 -8.34 -1.20 17.49
CA LYS A 106 -7.28 -1.13 18.50
C LYS A 106 -7.52 -2.21 19.57
N PRO A 107 -6.46 -2.80 20.14
CA PRO A 107 -6.60 -3.74 21.25
C PRO A 107 -7.22 -3.06 22.48
N ARG A 108 -7.98 -3.83 23.27
CA ARG A 108 -8.67 -3.35 24.47
C ARG A 108 -7.69 -2.93 25.57
N ARG A 109 -6.68 -3.76 25.84
CA ARG A 109 -5.63 -3.52 26.84
C ARG A 109 -4.33 -3.09 26.14
N PRO A 110 -3.92 -1.81 26.25
CA PRO A 110 -2.76 -1.31 25.51
C PRO A 110 -1.41 -1.85 25.99
N TYR A 111 -1.22 -2.07 27.29
CA TYR A 111 0.09 -2.35 27.89
C TYR A 111 0.19 -3.78 28.44
N GLU A 112 -0.07 -4.76 27.59
CA GLU A 112 0.06 -6.18 27.91
C GLU A 112 1.36 -6.70 27.30
N LYS A 113 2.32 -7.08 28.16
CA LYS A 113 3.69 -7.42 27.74
C LYS A 113 3.72 -8.55 26.71
N GLU A 114 3.03 -9.65 26.98
CA GLU A 114 2.97 -10.82 26.09
C GLU A 114 2.47 -10.46 24.68
N ARG A 115 1.41 -9.66 24.61
CA ARG A 115 0.86 -9.17 23.33
C ARG A 115 1.87 -8.26 22.63
N LEU A 116 2.49 -7.33 23.35
CA LEU A 116 3.47 -6.40 22.76
C LEU A 116 4.68 -7.14 22.18
N ASP A 117 5.18 -8.16 22.88
CA ASP A 117 6.30 -8.98 22.46
C ASP A 117 5.94 -9.85 21.25
N ALA A 118 4.76 -10.49 21.26
CA ALA A 118 4.26 -11.28 20.11
C ALA A 118 4.06 -10.41 18.86
N GLU A 119 3.48 -9.21 19.01
CA GLU A 119 3.32 -8.27 17.90
C GLU A 119 4.68 -7.79 17.37
N LEU A 120 5.66 -7.59 18.25
CA LEU A 120 6.99 -7.11 17.85
C LEU A 120 7.74 -8.18 17.05
N LYS A 121 7.64 -9.46 17.43
CA LYS A 121 8.19 -10.60 16.67
C LYS A 121 7.64 -10.62 15.25
N LEU A 122 6.32 -10.60 15.09
CA LEU A 122 5.68 -10.61 13.76
C LEU A 122 6.01 -9.37 12.92
N VAL A 123 6.12 -8.20 13.54
CA VAL A 123 6.50 -6.96 12.84
C VAL A 123 7.94 -7.06 12.32
N GLY A 124 8.85 -7.65 13.11
CA GLY A 124 10.24 -7.89 12.73
C GLY A 124 10.36 -8.90 11.59
N GLU A 125 9.75 -10.08 11.75
CA GLU A 125 9.79 -11.17 10.77
C GLU A 125 9.24 -10.75 9.41
N TYR A 126 8.10 -10.07 9.36
CA TYR A 126 7.44 -9.71 8.10
C TYR A 126 7.76 -8.28 7.62
N GLY A 127 8.66 -7.57 8.30
CA GLY A 127 9.10 -6.23 7.93
C GLY A 127 7.95 -5.23 7.80
N LEU A 128 7.04 -5.22 8.78
CA LEU A 128 5.90 -4.29 8.80
C LEU A 128 6.33 -2.89 9.25
N ARG A 129 5.72 -1.85 8.69
CA ARG A 129 6.06 -0.46 9.09
C ARG A 129 5.51 -0.09 10.47
N CYS A 130 4.32 -0.57 10.80
CA CYS A 130 3.63 -0.20 12.03
C CYS A 130 2.65 -1.29 12.49
N LYS A 131 2.37 -1.32 13.80
CA LYS A 131 1.39 -2.24 14.42
C LYS A 131 -0.01 -2.16 13.80
N ARG A 132 -0.35 -1.01 13.19
CA ARG A 132 -1.62 -0.85 12.47
C ARG A 132 -1.77 -1.83 11.30
N GLU A 133 -0.68 -2.16 10.60
CA GLU A 133 -0.75 -3.16 9.52
C GLU A 133 -1.10 -4.54 10.06
N LEU A 134 -0.54 -4.89 11.22
CA LEU A 134 -0.88 -6.13 11.92
C LEU A 134 -2.35 -6.14 12.37
N TRP A 135 -2.81 -5.04 12.97
CA TRP A 135 -4.21 -4.91 13.43
C TRP A 135 -5.24 -4.94 12.28
N ARG A 136 -4.86 -4.54 11.06
CA ARG A 136 -5.71 -4.70 9.86
C ARG A 136 -5.89 -6.17 9.51
N VAL A 137 -4.82 -6.96 9.54
CA VAL A 137 -4.86 -8.40 9.26
C VAL A 137 -5.66 -9.13 10.35
N GLN A 138 -5.40 -8.83 11.62
CA GLN A 138 -6.16 -9.38 12.74
C GLN A 138 -7.66 -9.03 12.65
N TYR A 139 -7.98 -7.80 12.25
CA TYR A 139 -9.37 -7.40 12.07
C TYR A 139 -10.05 -8.15 10.93
N ALA A 140 -9.38 -8.31 9.78
CA ALA A 140 -9.88 -9.11 8.66
C ALA A 140 -10.11 -10.57 9.06
N LEU A 141 -9.17 -11.17 9.78
CA LEU A 141 -9.29 -12.52 10.34
C LEU A 141 -10.46 -12.64 11.31
N SER A 142 -10.64 -11.68 12.21
CA SER A 142 -11.77 -11.66 13.13
C SER A 142 -13.11 -11.59 12.39
N ARG A 143 -13.20 -10.82 11.30
CA ARG A 143 -14.41 -10.77 10.46
C ARG A 143 -14.69 -12.11 9.79
N ILE A 144 -13.66 -12.74 9.22
CA ILE A 144 -13.77 -14.05 8.57
C ILE A 144 -14.21 -15.13 9.57
N ARG A 145 -13.55 -15.20 10.74
CA ARG A 145 -13.91 -16.17 11.79
C ARG A 145 -15.31 -15.94 12.36
N ASN A 146 -15.74 -14.69 12.52
CA ASN A 146 -17.09 -14.41 13.00
C ASN A 146 -18.15 -14.86 11.99
N ASN A 147 -17.92 -14.64 10.69
CA ASN A 147 -18.81 -15.16 9.65
C ASN A 147 -18.83 -16.69 9.68
N ALA A 148 -17.67 -17.36 9.77
CA ALA A 148 -17.61 -18.82 9.88
C ALA A 148 -18.38 -19.35 11.11
N ARG A 149 -18.26 -18.70 12.28
CA ARG A 149 -19.03 -19.09 13.48
C ARG A 149 -20.53 -18.99 13.28
N MET A 150 -21.02 -17.91 12.66
CA MET A 150 -22.45 -17.75 12.36
C MET A 150 -22.96 -18.81 11.37
N LEU A 151 -22.10 -19.25 10.45
CA LEU A 151 -22.44 -20.31 9.50
C LEU A 151 -22.43 -21.70 10.13
N LEU A 152 -21.52 -21.93 11.07
CA LEU A 152 -21.41 -23.20 11.77
C LEU A 152 -22.56 -23.45 12.76
N THR A 153 -23.21 -22.40 13.27
CA THR A 153 -24.41 -22.53 14.12
C THR A 153 -25.67 -22.93 13.36
N LEU A 154 -25.70 -22.72 12.04
CA LEU A 154 -26.83 -23.10 11.19
C LEU A 154 -26.74 -24.58 10.81
N ASP A 155 -27.86 -25.20 10.48
CA ASP A 155 -27.89 -26.58 9.98
C ASP A 155 -27.19 -26.72 8.63
N GLU A 156 -26.62 -27.89 8.34
CA GLU A 156 -25.88 -28.18 7.10
C GLU A 156 -26.70 -28.00 5.83
N LYS A 157 -28.01 -28.20 5.90
CA LYS A 157 -28.92 -28.12 4.74
C LYS A 157 -29.52 -26.72 4.55
N ASP A 158 -29.23 -25.77 5.44
CA ASP A 158 -29.74 -24.41 5.30
C ASP A 158 -29.15 -23.73 4.04
N PRO A 159 -29.98 -23.09 3.20
CA PRO A 159 -29.52 -22.46 1.96
C PRO A 159 -28.46 -21.38 2.20
N ARG A 160 -28.51 -20.67 3.34
CA ARG A 160 -27.52 -19.65 3.70
C ARG A 160 -26.16 -20.28 4.00
N ARG A 161 -26.14 -21.41 4.72
CA ARG A 161 -24.90 -22.11 5.04
C ARG A 161 -24.22 -22.63 3.79
N ILE A 162 -24.99 -23.22 2.88
CA ILE A 162 -24.49 -23.75 1.60
C ILE A 162 -23.91 -22.61 0.77
N PHE A 163 -24.68 -21.54 0.54
CA PHE A 163 -24.26 -20.44 -0.34
C PHE A 163 -23.13 -19.59 0.27
N GLU A 164 -23.32 -19.05 1.48
CA GLU A 164 -22.33 -18.17 2.11
C GLU A 164 -21.07 -18.95 2.53
N GLY A 165 -21.23 -20.19 3.00
CA GLY A 165 -20.12 -21.05 3.38
C GLY A 165 -19.24 -21.43 2.19
N GLU A 166 -19.84 -21.86 1.09
CA GLU A 166 -19.09 -22.17 -0.13
C GLU A 166 -18.42 -20.93 -0.72
N ALA A 167 -19.09 -19.76 -0.70
CA ALA A 167 -18.49 -18.50 -1.11
C ALA A 167 -17.27 -18.10 -0.24
N LEU A 168 -17.33 -18.38 1.07
CA LEU A 168 -16.22 -18.13 1.99
C LEU A 168 -15.04 -19.04 1.68
N LEU A 169 -15.28 -20.34 1.49
CA LEU A 169 -14.25 -21.32 1.14
C LEU A 169 -13.59 -21.02 -0.20
N ARG A 170 -14.39 -20.71 -1.24
CA ARG A 170 -13.86 -20.28 -2.55
C ARG A 170 -12.93 -19.08 -2.44
N ARG A 171 -13.25 -18.12 -1.57
CA ARG A 171 -12.38 -16.94 -1.33
C ARG A 171 -11.08 -17.35 -0.64
N MET A 172 -11.13 -18.24 0.35
CA MET A 172 -9.92 -18.70 1.06
C MET A 172 -8.98 -19.46 0.13
N ASN A 173 -9.52 -20.36 -0.71
CA ASN A 173 -8.73 -21.15 -1.68
C ASN A 173 -8.12 -20.26 -2.75
N ARG A 174 -8.85 -19.25 -3.23
CA ARG A 174 -8.36 -18.26 -4.21
C ARG A 174 -7.11 -17.51 -3.71
N TYR A 175 -7.04 -17.25 -2.41
CA TYR A 175 -5.87 -16.62 -1.79
C TYR A 175 -4.81 -17.62 -1.34
N GLY A 176 -5.09 -18.93 -1.38
CA GLY A 176 -4.15 -19.98 -0.96
C GLY A 176 -3.93 -19.98 0.55
N LEU A 177 -4.98 -19.71 1.32
CA LEU A 177 -4.93 -19.75 2.79
C LEU A 177 -5.27 -21.13 3.34
N LEU A 178 -5.96 -21.94 2.56
CA LEU A 178 -6.30 -23.34 2.83
C LEU A 178 -5.70 -24.18 1.71
N ASP A 179 -5.32 -25.41 2.09
CA ASP A 179 -4.93 -26.44 1.14
C ASP A 179 -6.17 -27.12 0.55
N GLU A 180 -6.03 -27.76 -0.61
CA GLU A 180 -7.13 -28.43 -1.33
C GLU A 180 -7.77 -29.56 -0.50
N SER A 181 -7.00 -30.15 0.41
CA SER A 181 -7.46 -31.18 1.35
C SER A 181 -8.34 -30.63 2.50
N GLN A 182 -8.26 -29.32 2.79
CA GLN A 182 -8.84 -28.69 3.99
C GLN A 182 -10.06 -27.81 3.68
N ASN A 183 -10.96 -28.29 2.82
CA ASN A 183 -12.14 -27.55 2.35
C ASN A 183 -13.34 -27.60 3.31
N LYS A 184 -13.12 -27.50 4.63
CA LYS A 184 -14.19 -27.44 5.64
C LYS A 184 -14.18 -26.10 6.37
N LEU A 185 -15.35 -25.66 6.83
CA LEU A 185 -15.49 -24.39 7.56
C LEU A 185 -14.72 -24.38 8.89
N ASP A 186 -14.48 -25.54 9.50
CA ASP A 186 -13.73 -25.67 10.74
C ASP A 186 -12.28 -25.20 10.60
N TYR A 187 -11.64 -25.49 9.46
CA TYR A 187 -10.26 -25.07 9.19
C TYR A 187 -10.13 -23.54 9.08
N VAL A 188 -11.19 -22.83 8.68
CA VAL A 188 -11.22 -21.37 8.64
C VAL A 188 -11.04 -20.77 10.05
N LEU A 189 -11.52 -21.46 11.09
CA LEU A 189 -11.34 -21.02 12.47
C LEU A 189 -9.88 -21.14 12.93
N ALA A 190 -9.18 -22.17 12.46
CA ALA A 190 -7.78 -22.46 12.79
C ALA A 190 -6.76 -21.55 12.08
N LEU A 191 -7.19 -20.76 11.07
CA LEU A 191 -6.30 -19.84 10.34
C LEU A 191 -5.57 -18.89 11.28
N THR A 192 -4.26 -18.70 11.11
CA THR A 192 -3.45 -17.80 11.95
C THR A 192 -3.15 -16.48 11.23
N VAL A 193 -2.47 -15.56 11.93
CA VAL A 193 -2.12 -14.23 11.37
C VAL A 193 -0.99 -14.36 10.34
N GLU A 194 -0.09 -15.30 10.58
CA GLU A 194 1.05 -15.64 9.75
C GLU A 194 0.60 -16.01 8.35
N ASN A 195 -0.42 -16.88 8.23
CA ASN A 195 -0.99 -17.30 6.93
C ASN A 195 -1.33 -16.12 6.02
N PHE A 196 -1.88 -15.03 6.58
CA PHE A 196 -2.19 -13.83 5.80
C PHE A 196 -0.95 -12.99 5.47
N LEU A 197 0.01 -12.91 6.39
CA LEU A 197 1.25 -12.17 6.18
C LEU A 197 2.12 -12.83 5.11
N GLU A 198 2.11 -14.16 5.01
CA GLU A 198 2.80 -14.91 3.97
C GLU A 198 2.25 -14.68 2.56
N ARG A 199 0.96 -14.39 2.42
CA ARG A 199 0.31 -14.13 1.13
C ARG A 199 0.45 -12.70 0.64
N ARG A 200 1.15 -11.83 1.38
CA ARG A 200 1.41 -10.45 0.97
C ARG A 200 2.43 -10.42 -0.16
N LEU A 201 2.28 -9.46 -1.08
CA LEU A 201 3.24 -9.26 -2.16
C LEU A 201 4.67 -9.07 -1.64
N GLN A 202 4.83 -8.35 -0.52
CA GLN A 202 6.13 -8.13 0.11
C GLN A 202 6.87 -9.43 0.46
N THR A 203 6.18 -10.39 1.07
CA THR A 203 6.76 -11.66 1.53
C THR A 203 6.94 -12.63 0.38
N LEU A 204 6.00 -12.67 -0.56
CA LEU A 204 6.12 -13.48 -1.77
C LEU A 204 7.29 -13.03 -2.65
N VAL A 205 7.55 -11.74 -2.76
CA VAL A 205 8.71 -11.21 -3.51
C VAL A 205 10.04 -11.63 -2.87
N PHE A 206 10.08 -11.68 -1.53
CA PHE A 206 11.25 -12.17 -0.79
C PHE A 206 11.41 -13.69 -0.95
N LYS A 207 10.33 -14.47 -0.80
CA LYS A 207 10.33 -15.94 -1.01
C LYS A 207 10.71 -16.31 -2.45
N ALA A 208 10.35 -15.49 -3.44
CA ALA A 208 10.73 -15.68 -4.84
C ALA A 208 12.19 -15.30 -5.16
N GLY A 209 12.98 -14.81 -4.18
CA GLY A 209 14.39 -14.49 -4.37
C GLY A 209 14.69 -13.20 -5.14
N MET A 210 13.67 -12.40 -5.51
CA MET A 210 13.87 -11.12 -6.20
C MET A 210 14.52 -10.04 -5.33
N ALA A 211 14.45 -10.18 -4.01
CA ALA A 211 14.98 -9.22 -3.05
C ALA A 211 15.83 -9.91 -1.99
N LYS A 212 16.94 -9.27 -1.62
CA LYS A 212 17.87 -9.75 -0.56
C LYS A 212 17.25 -9.82 0.84
N SER A 213 16.24 -9.00 1.12
CA SER A 213 15.60 -8.87 2.43
C SER A 213 14.16 -8.42 2.25
N ILE A 214 13.31 -8.66 3.25
CA ILE A 214 11.91 -8.26 3.29
C ILE A 214 11.76 -6.72 3.24
N HIS A 215 12.69 -5.98 3.85
CA HIS A 215 12.71 -4.51 3.76
C HIS A 215 13.08 -4.04 2.35
N HIS A 216 14.00 -4.75 1.68
CA HIS A 216 14.36 -4.47 0.29
C HIS A 216 13.18 -4.72 -0.65
N ALA A 217 12.45 -5.83 -0.48
CA ALA A 217 11.23 -6.12 -1.25
C ALA A 217 10.22 -4.97 -1.15
N ARG A 218 10.00 -4.43 0.05
CA ARG A 218 9.08 -3.30 0.27
C ARG A 218 9.49 -2.05 -0.52
N VAL A 219 10.78 -1.75 -0.57
CA VAL A 219 11.33 -0.60 -1.32
C VAL A 219 11.12 -0.79 -2.82
N LEU A 220 11.44 -1.98 -3.36
CA LEU A 220 11.23 -2.30 -4.78
C LEU A 220 9.77 -2.17 -5.21
N ILE A 221 8.83 -2.64 -4.38
CA ILE A 221 7.39 -2.51 -4.65
C ILE A 221 7.00 -1.03 -4.68
N ARG A 222 7.37 -0.25 -3.65
CA ARG A 222 7.01 1.18 -3.59
C ARG A 222 7.60 1.99 -4.74
N GLN A 223 8.79 1.63 -5.21
CA GLN A 223 9.46 2.24 -6.35
C GLN A 223 8.91 1.79 -7.71
N ARG A 224 7.87 0.94 -7.72
CA ARG A 224 7.19 0.45 -8.94
C ARG A 224 8.08 -0.42 -9.83
N HIS A 225 8.94 -1.24 -9.22
CA HIS A 225 9.78 -2.18 -9.96
C HIS A 225 9.14 -3.55 -10.18
N ILE A 226 8.07 -3.87 -9.45
CA ILE A 226 7.42 -5.18 -9.47
C ILE A 226 6.06 -5.09 -10.14
N ARG A 227 5.76 -6.08 -11.00
CA ARG A 227 4.45 -6.30 -11.59
C ARG A 227 3.86 -7.63 -11.13
N VAL A 228 2.54 -7.71 -11.15
CA VAL A 228 1.78 -8.94 -10.97
C VAL A 228 0.95 -9.15 -12.23
N GLY A 229 1.32 -10.15 -13.04
CA GLY A 229 0.82 -10.29 -14.40
C GLY A 229 1.24 -9.12 -15.27
N ARG A 230 0.25 -8.38 -15.79
CA ARG A 230 0.49 -7.20 -16.65
C ARG A 230 0.59 -5.89 -15.88
N GLN A 231 0.07 -5.84 -14.65
CA GLN A 231 -0.08 -4.59 -13.90
C GLN A 231 1.09 -4.37 -12.94
N VAL A 232 1.63 -3.14 -12.93
CA VAL A 232 2.61 -2.71 -11.92
C VAL A 232 1.89 -2.41 -10.61
N VAL A 233 2.33 -3.04 -9.52
CA VAL A 233 1.72 -2.89 -8.19
C VAL A 233 2.68 -2.16 -7.26
N ASN A 234 2.20 -1.08 -6.63
CA ASN A 234 3.00 -0.23 -5.74
C ASN A 234 2.65 -0.37 -4.25
N VAL A 235 1.72 -1.27 -3.90
CA VAL A 235 1.25 -1.48 -2.53
C VAL A 235 1.80 -2.81 -1.97
N PRO A 236 2.69 -2.78 -0.95
CA PRO A 236 3.25 -3.99 -0.35
C PRO A 236 2.23 -4.87 0.40
N SER A 237 1.10 -4.27 0.78
CA SER A 237 -0.03 -4.94 1.46
C SER A 237 -0.95 -5.70 0.49
N PHE A 238 -0.64 -5.72 -0.81
CA PHE A 238 -1.45 -6.44 -1.79
C PHE A 238 -1.44 -7.93 -1.48
N MET A 239 -2.63 -8.54 -1.34
CA MET A 239 -2.78 -9.98 -1.14
C MET A 239 -2.79 -10.67 -2.50
N VAL A 240 -1.79 -11.50 -2.76
CA VAL A 240 -1.61 -12.14 -4.06
C VAL A 240 -2.40 -13.45 -4.10
N ARG A 241 -3.21 -13.61 -5.16
CA ARG A 241 -3.93 -14.85 -5.47
C ARG A 241 -2.97 -15.95 -5.89
N VAL A 242 -3.34 -17.21 -5.70
CA VAL A 242 -2.51 -18.36 -6.11
C VAL A 242 -2.23 -18.32 -7.62
N ASP A 243 -3.27 -18.06 -8.42
CA ASP A 243 -3.17 -17.94 -9.88
C ASP A 243 -2.14 -16.87 -10.33
N SER A 244 -2.11 -15.75 -9.62
CA SER A 244 -1.27 -14.61 -9.94
C SER A 244 0.17 -14.74 -9.41
N GLN A 245 0.42 -15.70 -8.52
CA GLN A 245 1.71 -15.85 -7.86
C GLN A 245 2.83 -16.23 -8.83
N LYS A 246 2.52 -17.03 -9.87
CA LYS A 246 3.48 -17.42 -10.91
C LYS A 246 3.91 -16.27 -11.81
N HIS A 247 3.13 -15.19 -11.83
CA HIS A 247 3.31 -14.06 -12.74
C HIS A 247 3.88 -12.84 -12.02
N ILE A 248 4.66 -13.05 -10.95
CA ILE A 248 5.32 -11.96 -10.23
C ILE A 248 6.72 -11.79 -10.79
N ASP A 249 6.94 -10.69 -11.51
CA ASP A 249 8.22 -10.38 -12.15
C ASP A 249 8.60 -8.91 -11.98
N PHE A 250 9.82 -8.57 -12.39
CA PHE A 250 10.17 -7.18 -12.62
C PHE A 250 9.33 -6.57 -13.74
N SER A 251 8.99 -5.29 -13.58
CA SER A 251 8.32 -4.53 -14.63
C SER A 251 9.29 -4.31 -15.80
N LEU A 252 8.80 -4.50 -17.03
CA LEU A 252 9.56 -4.23 -18.26
C LEU A 252 10.05 -2.77 -18.34
N THR A 253 9.27 -1.85 -17.78
CA THR A 253 9.63 -0.43 -17.72
C THR A 253 10.68 -0.10 -16.66
N SER A 254 10.93 -1.02 -15.73
CA SER A 254 11.88 -0.81 -14.64
C SER A 254 13.32 -1.03 -15.12
N PRO A 255 14.31 -0.34 -14.53
CA PRO A 255 15.72 -0.57 -14.87
C PRO A 255 16.19 -2.02 -14.68
N PHE A 256 15.50 -2.80 -13.84
CA PHE A 256 15.81 -4.21 -13.57
C PHE A 256 15.13 -5.17 -14.56
N GLY A 257 14.08 -4.73 -15.25
CA GLY A 257 13.35 -5.52 -16.25
C GLY A 257 13.68 -5.16 -17.70
N GLY A 258 14.84 -4.54 -17.96
CA GLY A 258 15.26 -4.12 -19.30
C GLY A 258 14.90 -2.67 -19.66
N GLY A 259 14.31 -1.92 -18.75
CA GLY A 259 14.00 -0.50 -18.94
C GLY A 259 15.23 0.42 -18.85
N ARG A 260 15.03 1.67 -19.29
CA ARG A 260 16.09 2.70 -19.28
C ARG A 260 16.65 2.90 -17.86
N PRO A 261 17.98 3.04 -17.70
CA PRO A 261 18.58 3.30 -16.39
C PRO A 261 18.04 4.59 -15.75
N GLY A 262 17.90 4.55 -14.43
CA GLY A 262 17.32 5.62 -13.63
C GLY A 262 18.09 6.95 -13.73
N ARG A 263 17.43 8.06 -13.37
CA ARG A 263 17.95 9.43 -13.52
C ARG A 263 19.36 9.61 -12.94
N VAL A 264 19.58 9.18 -11.70
CA VAL A 264 20.88 9.34 -11.02
C VAL A 264 21.94 8.47 -11.68
N LYS A 265 21.65 7.21 -11.98
CA LYS A 265 22.58 6.32 -12.70
C LYS A 265 22.98 6.92 -14.05
N ARG A 266 22.03 7.49 -14.78
CA ARG A 266 22.29 8.18 -16.06
C ARG A 266 23.11 9.46 -15.88
N LYS A 267 22.84 10.27 -14.86
CA LYS A 267 23.65 11.47 -14.54
C LYS A 267 25.09 11.08 -14.20
N ASN A 268 25.27 10.03 -13.41
CA ASN A 268 26.58 9.54 -13.02
C ASN A 268 27.33 8.92 -14.20
N GLN A 269 26.66 8.15 -15.06
CA GLN A 269 27.25 7.64 -16.30
C GLN A 269 27.68 8.78 -17.24
N LYS A 270 26.86 9.82 -17.38
CA LYS A 270 27.22 11.01 -18.19
C LYS A 270 28.41 11.76 -17.58
N ALA A 271 28.44 11.93 -16.26
CA ALA A 271 29.56 12.56 -15.57
C ALA A 271 30.85 11.72 -15.69
N ALA A 272 30.75 10.40 -15.56
CA ALA A 272 31.87 9.48 -15.74
C ALA A 272 32.38 9.50 -17.18
N ALA A 273 31.48 9.52 -18.19
CA ALA A 273 31.86 9.66 -19.59
C ALA A 273 32.57 10.99 -19.87
N LYS A 274 32.08 12.11 -19.30
CA LYS A 274 32.74 13.43 -19.44
C LYS A 274 34.12 13.48 -18.78
N LYS A 275 34.29 12.81 -17.63
CA LYS A 275 35.60 12.67 -16.98
C LYS A 275 36.56 11.78 -17.78
N ALA A 276 36.05 10.69 -18.36
CA ALA A 276 36.84 9.78 -19.18
C ALA A 276 37.21 10.38 -20.55
N SER A 277 36.43 11.34 -21.06
CA SER A 277 36.71 12.03 -22.33
C SER A 277 37.65 13.25 -22.17
N GLY A 278 38.38 13.37 -21.06
CA GLY A 278 39.45 14.37 -20.90
C GLY A 278 39.00 15.83 -21.07
N GLY A 279 37.99 16.27 -20.31
CA GLY A 279 37.68 17.70 -20.20
C GLY A 279 38.66 18.39 -19.25
N ASP A 280 39.93 18.45 -19.64
CA ASP A 280 40.88 19.44 -19.17
C ASP A 280 40.75 20.64 -20.09
N GLY A 281 40.43 21.78 -19.51
CA GLY A 281 40.16 23.04 -20.17
C GLY A 281 40.25 24.12 -19.10
N ASP A 282 41.36 24.09 -18.35
CA ASP A 282 41.97 25.29 -17.82
C ASP A 282 42.55 26.01 -19.04
N GLU A 283 41.78 26.95 -19.60
CA GLU A 283 42.39 28.11 -20.24
C GLU A 283 42.69 29.07 -19.10
N ASP A 284 43.95 29.04 -18.67
CA ASP A 284 44.63 30.17 -18.06
C ASP A 284 44.53 31.36 -19.03
N ASP A 285 43.54 32.22 -18.85
CA ASP A 285 43.60 33.59 -19.40
C ASP A 285 44.35 34.46 -18.38
N GLU A 286 45.69 34.37 -18.44
CA GLU A 286 46.55 35.51 -18.16
C GLU A 286 46.34 36.58 -19.24
N GLU A 287 45.68 37.70 -18.91
CA GLU A 287 46.14 39.09 -19.19
C GLU A 287 45.31 40.13 -18.42
#